data_AF-A0A0F9KBS2-F1
#
_entry.id   AF-A0A0F9KBS2-F1
#
_cell.length_a   1.000
_cell.length_b   1.000
_cell.length_c   1.000
_cell.angle_alpha   90.00
_cell.angle_beta   90.00
_cell.angle_gamma   90.00
#
_symmetry.space_group_name_H-M   'P 1'
#
loop_
_entity.id
_entity.type
_entity.pdbx_description
1 polymer ?
#
loop_
_entity_poly.entity_id
_entity_poly.type
_entity_poly.pdbx_seq_one_letter_code
_entity_poly.pdbx_strand_id
1 'polypeptide(L)'
;MRFLCVAAGTSVFADLTAFPIVIDDYAIFIGTVTAGGVIKLFANGILHETGIGLPAIAGGGMTAYIGAEDTPAYWDVSKPLLVGLIDGAFTDKQVLAYSRFLDKVFNLGVVK
;
A
#
# COMPACT_ATOMS: atom_id res chain seq x y z
N MET A 1 7.23 6.21 -1.61
CA MET A 1 6.06 5.87 -0.78
C MET A 1 6.44 4.80 0.22
N ARG A 2 5.88 4.84 1.44
CA ARG A 2 6.08 3.84 2.49
C ARG A 2 4.73 3.28 2.93
N PHE A 3 4.64 1.97 3.10
CA PHE A 3 3.53 1.34 3.82
C PHE A 3 4.01 0.94 5.21
N LEU A 4 3.47 1.61 6.24
CA LEU A 4 3.82 1.39 7.63
C LEU A 4 2.66 0.71 8.35
N CYS A 5 2.94 -0.41 9.01
CA CYS A 5 2.02 -1.06 9.92
C CYS A 5 2.59 -1.01 11.34
N VAL A 6 1.74 -0.65 12.31
CA VAL A 6 2.11 -0.59 13.73
C VAL A 6 1.15 -1.48 14.52
N ALA A 7 1.70 -2.39 15.32
CA ALA A 7 0.93 -3.30 16.17
C ALA A 7 1.69 -3.59 17.45
N ALA A 8 1.01 -3.49 18.60
CA ALA A 8 1.58 -3.78 19.93
C ALA A 8 2.93 -3.11 20.22
N GLY A 9 3.11 -1.86 19.76
CA GLY A 9 4.36 -1.10 19.94
C GLY A 9 5.48 -1.44 18.94
N THR A 10 5.26 -2.39 18.03
CA THR A 10 6.19 -2.74 16.95
C THR A 10 5.77 -2.07 15.65
N SER A 11 6.73 -1.49 14.96
CA SER A 11 6.56 -0.90 13.63
C SER A 11 7.29 -1.75 12.59
N VAL A 12 6.58 -2.12 11.51
CA VAL A 12 7.18 -2.78 10.34
C VAL A 12 6.77 -1.99 9.11
N PHE A 13 7.70 -1.78 8.19
CA PHE A 13 7.49 -1.01 6.98
C PHE A 13 7.89 -1.80 5.74
N ALA A 14 7.17 -1.54 4.64
CA ALA A 14 7.53 -1.95 3.31
C ALA A 14 7.69 -0.67 2.48
N ASP A 15 8.90 -0.44 2.00
CA ASP A 15 9.26 0.77 1.25
C ASP A 15 9.19 0.48 -0.25
N LEU A 16 8.78 1.49 -1.01
CA LEU A 16 8.75 1.42 -2.45
C LEU A 16 10.17 1.64 -3.01
N THR A 17 11.03 0.63 -2.93
CA THR A 17 12.40 0.72 -3.46
C THR A 17 12.39 0.57 -4.98
N ALA A 18 13.16 1.44 -5.66
CA ALA A 18 13.39 1.42 -7.11
C ALA A 18 12.14 1.53 -8.03
N PHE A 19 10.97 1.92 -7.52
CA PHE A 19 9.83 2.27 -8.38
C PHE A 19 9.90 3.75 -8.76
N PRO A 20 10.08 4.10 -10.04
CA PRO A 20 10.08 5.48 -10.47
C PRO A 20 8.66 6.04 -10.39
N ILE A 21 8.42 6.94 -9.42
CA ILE A 21 7.21 7.77 -9.41
C ILE A 21 7.53 9.01 -10.24
N VAL A 22 6.89 9.13 -11.40
CA VAL A 22 6.96 10.32 -12.25
C VAL A 22 5.84 11.26 -11.83
N ILE A 23 6.14 12.55 -11.72
CA ILE A 23 5.13 13.57 -11.43
C ILE A 23 4.11 13.57 -12.58
N ASP A 24 2.83 13.74 -12.23
CA ASP A 24 1.69 13.73 -13.15
C ASP A 24 1.35 12.39 -13.82
N ASP A 25 2.05 11.30 -13.47
CA ASP A 25 1.66 9.93 -13.84
C ASP A 25 0.76 9.29 -12.76
N TYR A 26 -0.07 8.35 -13.22
CA TYR A 26 -0.86 7.51 -12.32
C TYR A 26 -0.03 6.36 -11.75
N ALA A 27 -0.36 5.93 -10.53
CA ALA A 27 0.19 4.73 -9.93
C ALA A 27 -0.87 4.07 -9.04
N ILE A 28 -0.87 2.73 -9.00
CA ILE A 28 -1.70 1.94 -8.09
C ILE A 28 -0.80 1.37 -7.01
N PHE A 29 -1.09 1.71 -5.76
CA PHE A 29 -0.40 1.16 -4.59
C PHE A 29 -1.33 0.28 -3.79
N ILE A 30 -0.89 -0.93 -3.46
CA ILE A 30 -1.63 -1.86 -2.61
C ILE A 30 -0.70 -2.34 -1.51
N GLY A 31 -1.03 -2.01 -0.26
CA GLY A 31 -0.44 -2.58 0.93
C GLY A 31 -1.28 -3.76 1.41
N THR A 32 -0.64 -4.87 1.77
CA THR A 32 -1.33 -6.00 2.40
C THR A 32 -0.67 -6.32 3.72
N VAL A 33 -1.46 -6.78 4.69
CA VAL A 33 -0.96 -7.29 5.97
C VAL A 33 -1.72 -8.56 6.33
N THR A 34 -0.98 -9.64 6.54
CA THR A 34 -1.55 -10.93 6.96
C THR A 34 -1.72 -10.97 8.48
N ALA A 35 -2.60 -11.84 8.98
CA ALA A 35 -2.74 -12.09 10.42
C ALA A 35 -1.43 -12.57 11.08
N GLY A 36 -0.54 -13.20 10.30
CA GLY A 36 0.79 -13.61 10.75
C GLY A 36 1.84 -12.49 10.75
N GLY A 37 1.44 -11.24 10.48
CA GLY A 37 2.33 -10.08 10.58
C GLY A 37 3.32 -9.93 9.43
N VAL A 38 2.99 -10.52 8.27
CA VAL A 38 3.71 -10.28 7.02
C VAL A 38 3.04 -9.11 6.32
N ILE A 39 3.82 -8.07 6.02
CA ILE A 39 3.38 -6.93 5.22
C ILE A 39 4.00 -7.00 3.84
N LYS A 40 3.25 -6.58 2.82
CA LYS A 40 3.76 -6.46 1.45
C LYS A 40 3.31 -5.14 0.84
N LEU A 41 4.18 -4.52 0.06
CA LEU A 41 3.85 -3.35 -0.74
C LEU A 41 3.97 -3.69 -2.22
N PHE A 42 2.90 -3.42 -2.95
CA PHE A 42 2.81 -3.60 -4.39
C PHE A 42 2.63 -2.26 -5.09
N ALA A 43 3.20 -2.15 -6.28
CA ALA A 43 3.03 -1.02 -7.19
C ALA A 43 2.62 -1.56 -8.56
N ASN A 44 1.54 -1.05 -9.13
CA ASN A 44 1.01 -1.47 -10.43
C ASN A 44 0.91 -3.01 -10.58
N GLY A 45 0.54 -3.70 -9.49
CA GLY A 45 0.40 -5.16 -9.45
C GLY A 45 1.68 -5.96 -9.23
N ILE A 46 2.85 -5.30 -9.10
CA ILE A 46 4.16 -5.93 -8.89
C ILE A 46 4.56 -5.80 -7.42
N LEU A 47 5.07 -6.88 -6.82
CA LEU A 47 5.60 -6.85 -5.46
C LEU A 47 6.94 -6.11 -5.42
N HIS A 48 7.06 -5.11 -4.55
CA HIS A 48 8.32 -4.38 -4.35
C HIS A 48 9.05 -4.83 -3.09
N GLU A 49 8.34 -4.89 -1.97
CA GLU A 49 8.97 -5.09 -0.67
C GLU A 49 8.07 -5.95 0.22
N THR A 50 8.72 -6.77 1.06
CA THR A 50 8.06 -7.58 2.09
C THR A 50 8.70 -7.29 3.44
N GLY A 51 7.89 -6.83 4.38
CA GLY A 51 8.27 -6.73 5.78
C GLY A 51 7.73 -7.91 6.57
N ILE A 52 8.48 -8.36 7.57
CA ILE A 52 8.11 -9.46 8.47
C ILE A 52 8.33 -9.05 9.92
N GLY A 53 7.73 -9.79 10.86
CA GLY A 53 7.94 -9.59 12.29
C GLY A 53 6.96 -8.63 12.95
N LEU A 54 5.86 -8.28 12.27
CA LEU A 54 4.78 -7.54 12.90
C LEU A 54 4.02 -8.49 13.84
N PRO A 55 3.68 -8.08 15.08
CA PRO A 55 2.74 -8.84 15.90
C PRO A 55 1.36 -8.95 15.24
N ALA A 56 0.54 -9.89 15.72
CA ALA A 56 -0.84 -10.00 15.26
C ALA A 56 -1.58 -8.67 15.49
N ILE A 57 -2.21 -8.15 14.44
CA ILE A 57 -3.01 -6.93 14.53
C ILE A 57 -4.35 -7.30 15.20
N ALA A 58 -4.64 -6.67 16.34
CA ALA A 58 -5.89 -6.88 17.04
C ALA A 58 -7.08 -6.40 16.20
N GLY A 59 -8.16 -7.18 16.17
CA GLY A 59 -9.39 -6.80 15.49
C GLY A 59 -10.07 -5.62 16.22
N GLY A 60 -10.36 -4.55 15.48
CA GLY A 60 -11.09 -3.38 15.94
C GLY A 60 -10.20 -2.15 16.18
N GLY A 61 -10.58 -1.02 15.57
CA GLY A 61 -9.99 0.29 15.89
C GLY A 61 -8.65 0.62 15.24
N MET A 62 -8.37 0.08 14.03
CA MET A 62 -7.21 0.54 13.27
C MET A 62 -7.46 1.95 12.72
N THR A 63 -6.53 2.86 12.99
CA THR A 63 -6.49 4.16 12.30
C THR A 63 -5.56 4.03 11.09
N ALA A 64 -6.05 4.40 9.91
CA ALA A 64 -5.25 4.47 8.70
C ALA A 64 -4.99 5.93 8.35
N TYR A 65 -3.75 6.24 8.01
CA TYR A 65 -3.31 7.55 7.57
C TYR A 65 -2.82 7.47 6.13
N ILE A 66 -3.06 8.51 5.36
CA ILE A 66 -2.59 8.64 3.98
C ILE A 66 -1.98 10.03 3.85
N GLY A 67 -0.75 10.08 3.33
CA GLY A 67 -0.11 11.33 2.97
C GLY A 67 0.40 12.20 4.12
N ALA A 68 0.50 11.67 5.34
CA ALA A 68 1.00 12.41 6.49
C ALA A 68 2.07 11.62 7.26
N GLU A 69 3.30 12.13 7.22
CA GLU A 69 4.10 12.23 8.45
C GLU A 69 3.80 13.62 9.03
N ASP A 70 3.66 13.73 10.35
CA ASP A 70 3.06 14.85 11.11
C ASP A 70 3.89 16.16 11.09
N THR A 71 4.51 16.50 9.95
CA THR A 71 5.31 17.71 9.75
C THR A 71 5.07 18.31 8.35
N PRO A 72 4.99 19.64 8.22
CA PRO A 72 4.73 20.32 6.94
C PRO A 72 5.74 20.02 5.81
N ALA A 73 6.91 19.47 6.14
CA ALA A 73 7.95 19.14 5.18
C ALA A 73 7.67 17.86 4.36
N TYR A 74 6.67 17.06 4.77
CA TYR A 74 6.35 15.78 4.13
C TYR A 74 4.88 15.67 3.70
N TRP A 75 4.23 16.80 3.41
CA TRP A 75 2.88 16.78 2.86
C TRP A 75 2.86 16.12 1.49
N ASP A 76 2.06 15.07 1.39
CA ASP A 76 1.79 14.41 0.13
C ASP A 76 0.95 15.33 -0.77
N VAL A 77 1.49 15.65 -1.95
CA VAL A 77 0.82 16.45 -2.98
C VAL A 77 0.12 15.58 -4.03
N SER A 78 0.07 14.26 -3.81
CA SER A 78 -0.65 13.33 -4.67
C SER A 78 -2.15 13.64 -4.69
N LYS A 79 -2.81 13.27 -5.79
CA LYS A 79 -4.25 13.44 -6.00
C LYS A 79 -4.90 12.06 -6.00
N PRO A 80 -5.28 11.51 -4.83
CA PRO A 80 -5.83 10.16 -4.76
C PRO A 80 -7.18 10.09 -5.50
N LEU A 81 -7.25 9.21 -6.50
CA LEU A 81 -8.51 8.89 -7.19
C LEU A 81 -9.38 7.93 -6.37
N LEU A 82 -8.74 7.00 -5.67
CA LEU A 82 -9.38 5.99 -4.84
C LEU A 82 -8.52 5.69 -3.62
N VAL A 83 -9.17 5.63 -2.47
CA VAL A 83 -8.62 5.14 -1.21
C VAL A 83 -9.62 4.15 -0.64
N GLY A 84 -9.14 2.98 -0.20
CA GLY A 84 -9.99 1.98 0.43
C GLY A 84 -9.20 1.06 1.34
N LEU A 85 -9.89 0.54 2.36
CA LEU A 85 -9.44 -0.55 3.21
C LEU A 85 -10.26 -1.78 2.85
N ILE A 86 -9.60 -2.91 2.69
CA ILE A 86 -10.21 -4.19 2.34
C ILE A 86 -9.91 -5.15 3.48
N ASP A 87 -10.94 -5.85 3.94
CA ASP A 87 -10.76 -6.91 4.94
C ASP A 87 -10.15 -8.15 4.27
N GLY A 88 -9.12 -8.69 4.91
CA GLY A 88 -8.31 -9.79 4.39
C GLY A 88 -7.11 -9.36 3.55
N ALA A 89 -6.02 -10.13 3.67
CA ALA A 89 -4.82 -9.92 2.88
C ALA A 89 -4.95 -10.55 1.50
N PHE A 90 -4.82 -9.73 0.44
CA PHE A 90 -4.74 -10.26 -0.91
C PHE A 90 -3.48 -11.11 -1.10
N THR A 91 -3.63 -12.21 -1.83
CA THR A 91 -2.51 -12.92 -2.44
C THR A 91 -1.92 -12.09 -3.58
N ASP A 92 -0.67 -12.35 -3.94
CA ASP A 92 0.04 -11.63 -5.01
C ASP A 92 -0.72 -11.70 -6.35
N LYS A 93 -1.40 -12.82 -6.63
CA LYS A 93 -2.27 -12.97 -7.80
C LYS A 93 -3.53 -12.11 -7.73
N GLN A 94 -4.16 -12.01 -6.56
CA GLN A 94 -5.33 -11.14 -6.35
C GLN A 94 -4.94 -9.68 -6.46
N VAL A 95 -3.77 -9.29 -5.95
CA VAL A 95 -3.24 -7.92 -6.13
C VAL A 95 -3.08 -7.60 -7.60
N LEU A 96 -2.39 -8.45 -8.38
CA LEU A 96 -2.24 -8.22 -9.82
C LEU A 96 -3.59 -8.13 -10.55
N ALA A 97 -4.53 -9.04 -10.24
CA ALA A 97 -5.86 -9.04 -10.85
C ALA A 97 -6.63 -7.76 -10.51
N TYR A 98 -6.57 -7.32 -9.26
CA TYR A 98 -7.25 -6.10 -8.81
C TYR A 98 -6.62 -4.85 -9.40
N SER A 99 -5.28 -4.76 -9.46
CA SER A 99 -4.59 -3.66 -10.13
C SER A 99 -4.99 -3.55 -11.61
N ARG A 100 -5.08 -4.67 -12.34
CA ARG A 100 -5.58 -4.69 -13.73
C ARG A 100 -7.03 -4.26 -13.86
N PHE A 101 -7.87 -4.62 -12.89
CA PHE A 101 -9.26 -4.18 -12.86
C PHE A 101 -9.34 -2.66 -12.66
N LEU A 102 -8.64 -2.11 -11.67
CA LEU A 102 -8.59 -0.67 -11.40
C LEU A 102 -8.01 0.11 -12.58
N ASP A 103 -6.94 -0.40 -13.18
CA ASP A 103 -6.31 0.19 -14.36
C ASP A 103 -7.30 0.37 -15.52
N LYS A 104 -8.14 -0.64 -15.75
CA LYS A 104 -9.20 -0.59 -16.77
C LYS A 104 -10.36 0.32 -16.38
N VAL A 105 -10.82 0.26 -15.14
CA VAL A 105 -11.97 1.05 -14.65
C VAL A 105 -11.66 2.54 -14.67
N PHE A 106 -10.45 2.92 -14.25
CA PHE A 106 -10.03 4.32 -14.22
C PHE A 106 -9.24 4.74 -15.47
N ASN A 107 -9.03 3.83 -16.42
CA ASN A 107 -8.29 4.06 -17.67
C ASN A 107 -6.90 4.69 -17.43
N LEU A 108 -6.10 4.06 -16.56
CA LEU A 108 -4.83 4.62 -16.08
C LEU A 108 -3.65 4.32 -17.02
N GLY A 109 -3.61 3.12 -17.63
CA GLY A 109 -2.53 2.68 -18.53
C GLY A 109 -1.23 2.26 -17.82
N VAL A 110 -1.31 1.88 -16.55
CA VAL A 110 -0.15 1.69 -15.66
C VAL A 110 0.19 0.22 -15.38
N VAL A 111 -0.73 -0.71 -15.66
CA VAL A 111 -0.54 -2.16 -15.44
C VAL A 111 -0.49 -2.88 -16.78
N LYS A 112 0.62 -3.59 -17.04
CA LYS A 112 0.84 -4.35 -18.28
C LYS A 112 0.54 -5.86 -18.15
#